data_AF-A0A381SDJ4-F1
#
_entry.id   AF-A0A381SDJ4-F1
#
_cell.length_a   1.000
_cell.length_b   1.000
_cell.length_c   1.000
_cell.angle_alpha   90.00
_cell.angle_beta   90.00
_cell.angle_gamma   90.00
#
_symmetry.space_group_name_H-M   'P 1'
#
loop_
_entity.id
_entity.type
_entity.pdbx_description
1 polymer ?
#
loop_
_entity_poly.entity_id
_entity_poly.type
_entity_poly.pdbx_seq_one_letter_code
_entity_poly.pdbx_strand_id
1 'polypeptide(L)'
;MSAGERDSMGRKLALVLRHAPEKFNLEMDINGWIDVRDIIRQFQNSDKRRHHWLRPHHLRAISETDPKGRYEVRGNMMRATYGHTVEIELDLPTSDIPDSLYYPCDPEEAGNLLEVGIKPAGRAHVHLSANMRTAAEAGRVHRA
;
A
#
# COMPACT_ATOMS: atom_id res chain seq x y z
N MET A 1 6.89 15.12 13.75
CA MET A 1 5.56 14.81 13.21
C MET A 1 4.64 14.40 14.33
N SER A 2 3.53 15.11 14.48
CA SER A 2 2.39 14.68 15.30
C SER A 2 1.71 13.44 14.70
N ALA A 3 0.87 12.76 15.46
CA ALA A 3 0.11 11.59 14.99
C ALA A 3 -0.75 11.92 13.75
N GLY A 4 -1.45 13.06 13.75
CA GLY A 4 -2.29 13.47 12.62
C GLY A 4 -1.51 13.80 11.34
N GLU A 5 -0.29 14.31 11.47
CA GLU A 5 0.60 14.52 10.33
C GLU A 5 1.09 13.18 9.74
N ARG A 6 1.35 12.17 10.58
CA ARG A 6 1.71 10.82 10.14
C ARG A 6 0.58 10.19 9.32
N ASP A 7 -0.65 10.27 9.84
CA ASP A 7 -1.82 9.70 9.17
C ASP A 7 -2.13 10.39 7.83
N SER A 8 -1.98 11.72 7.80
CA SER A 8 -2.16 12.49 6.56
C SER A 8 -1.12 12.13 5.50
N MET A 9 0.16 12.00 5.90
CA MET A 9 1.24 11.55 5.01
C MET A 9 0.98 10.12 4.50
N GLY A 10 0.60 9.20 5.39
CA GLY A 10 0.28 7.82 5.02
C GLY A 10 -0.86 7.73 4.00
N ARG A 11 -1.92 8.52 4.16
CA ARG A 11 -3.02 8.59 3.17
C ARG A 11 -2.55 9.13 1.82
N LYS A 12 -1.70 10.17 1.80
CA LYS A 12 -1.14 10.71 0.55
C LYS A 12 -0.24 9.71 -0.15
N LEU A 13 0.65 9.04 0.59
CA LEU A 13 1.50 7.99 0.03
C LEU A 13 0.69 6.82 -0.50
N ALA A 14 -0.35 6.38 0.21
CA ALA A 14 -1.25 5.35 -0.28
C ALA A 14 -1.98 5.79 -1.56
N LEU A 15 -2.44 7.04 -1.65
CA LEU A 15 -3.07 7.57 -2.86
C LEU A 15 -2.10 7.54 -4.06
N VAL A 16 -0.88 8.03 -3.89
CA VAL A 16 0.12 8.06 -4.97
C VAL A 16 0.58 6.65 -5.36
N LEU A 17 0.97 5.83 -4.38
CA LEU A 17 1.65 4.56 -4.63
C LEU A 17 0.69 3.39 -4.91
N ARG A 18 -0.63 3.58 -4.85
CA ARG A 18 -1.60 2.49 -5.07
C ARG A 18 -2.70 2.81 -6.07
N HIS A 19 -3.02 4.09 -6.24
CA HIS A 19 -4.32 4.47 -6.79
C HIS A 19 -4.23 5.43 -7.95
N ALA A 20 -3.54 6.56 -7.74
CA ALA A 20 -3.67 7.71 -8.62
C ALA A 20 -2.40 8.58 -8.60
N PRO A 21 -1.23 8.06 -9.02
CA PRO A 21 0.00 8.85 -9.10
C PRO A 21 -0.14 10.07 -10.02
N GLU A 22 -0.97 9.97 -11.07
CA GLU A 22 -1.24 11.03 -12.05
C GLU A 22 -1.86 12.27 -11.41
N LYS A 23 -2.62 12.14 -10.31
CA LYS A 23 -3.17 13.29 -9.55
C LYS A 23 -2.08 14.17 -8.95
N PHE A 24 -0.86 13.68 -8.83
CA PHE A 24 0.31 14.42 -8.37
C PHE A 24 1.32 14.67 -9.50
N ASN A 25 0.94 14.43 -10.77
CA ASN A 25 1.86 14.44 -11.91
C ASN A 25 3.10 13.57 -11.63
N LEU A 26 2.86 12.35 -11.17
CA LEU A 26 3.87 11.32 -10.98
C LEU A 26 3.59 10.16 -11.93
N GLU A 27 4.64 9.53 -12.41
CA GLU A 27 4.58 8.32 -13.21
C GLU A 27 5.05 7.14 -12.38
N MET A 28 4.34 6.02 -12.52
CA MET A 28 4.62 4.78 -11.83
C MET A 28 4.87 3.70 -12.88
N ASP A 29 5.95 2.95 -12.71
CA ASP A 29 6.24 1.83 -13.60
C ASP A 29 5.31 0.63 -13.32
N ILE A 30 5.38 -0.39 -14.18
CA ILE A 30 4.57 -1.61 -14.07
C ILE A 30 4.84 -2.39 -12.78
N ASN A 31 5.99 -2.20 -12.12
CA ASN A 31 6.35 -2.84 -10.85
C ASN A 31 6.00 -1.97 -9.62
N GLY A 32 5.43 -0.78 -9.84
CA GLY A 32 4.93 0.12 -8.80
C GLY A 32 5.92 1.18 -8.35
N TRP A 33 7.10 1.26 -8.98
CA TRP A 33 8.17 2.15 -8.56
C TRP A 33 7.95 3.59 -9.04
N ILE A 34 8.20 4.53 -8.12
CA ILE A 34 8.24 5.97 -8.39
C ILE A 34 9.52 6.55 -7.77
N ASP A 35 10.14 7.53 -8.44
CA ASP A 35 11.32 8.23 -7.90
C ASP A 35 10.96 9.02 -6.63
N VAL A 36 11.71 8.79 -5.55
CA VAL A 36 11.54 9.42 -4.24
C VAL A 36 11.67 10.94 -4.32
N ARG A 37 12.56 11.46 -5.16
CA ARG A 37 12.76 12.91 -5.32
C ARG A 37 11.56 13.54 -6.00
N ASP A 38 10.95 12.85 -6.95
CA ASP A 38 9.74 13.32 -7.62
C ASP A 38 8.55 13.32 -6.66
N ILE A 39 8.35 12.25 -5.87
CA ILE A 39 7.33 12.24 -4.81
C ILE A 39 7.49 13.46 -3.89
N ILE A 40 8.72 13.71 -3.41
CA ILE A 40 9.01 14.82 -2.50
C ILE A 40 8.72 16.16 -3.17
N ARG A 41 9.18 16.35 -4.41
CA ARG A 41 8.96 17.58 -5.17
C ARG A 41 7.47 17.86 -5.31
N GLN A 42 6.67 16.85 -5.68
CA GLN A 42 5.24 17.02 -5.86
C GLN A 42 4.49 17.25 -4.55
N PHE A 43 4.91 16.61 -3.45
CA PHE A 43 4.32 16.88 -2.13
C PHE A 43 4.63 18.30 -1.65
N GLN A 44 5.86 18.76 -1.83
CA GLN A 44 6.26 20.14 -1.53
C GLN A 44 5.53 21.16 -2.39
N ASN A 45 5.34 20.88 -3.69
CA ASN A 45 4.58 21.75 -4.59
C ASN A 45 3.09 21.79 -4.21
N SER A 46 2.51 20.65 -3.79
CA SER A 46 1.10 20.58 -3.40
C SER A 46 0.78 21.40 -2.14
N ASP A 47 1.71 21.47 -1.19
CA ASP A 47 1.57 22.27 0.04
C ASP A 47 2.94 22.50 0.67
N LYS A 48 3.58 23.61 0.25
CA LYS A 48 4.93 23.96 0.69
C LYS A 48 4.99 24.20 2.19
N ARG A 49 3.95 24.79 2.79
CA ARG A 49 3.93 25.06 4.24
C ARG A 49 4.01 23.75 5.02
N ARG A 50 3.25 22.74 4.63
CA ARG A 50 3.22 21.45 5.35
C ARG A 50 4.38 20.52 5.03
N HIS A 51 4.93 20.53 3.81
CA HIS A 51 5.89 19.50 3.39
C HIS A 51 7.31 20.03 3.09
N HIS A 52 7.62 21.31 3.34
CA HIS A 52 8.96 21.89 3.11
C HIS A 52 10.11 21.11 3.81
N TRP A 53 9.82 20.43 4.91
CA TRP A 53 10.78 19.64 5.69
C TRP A 53 11.02 18.24 5.11
N LEU A 54 10.19 17.77 4.18
CA LEU A 54 10.28 16.41 3.63
C LEU A 54 11.60 16.20 2.88
N ARG A 55 12.23 15.05 3.09
CA ARG A 55 13.55 14.67 2.56
C ARG A 55 13.56 13.16 2.27
N PRO A 56 14.45 12.64 1.41
CA PRO A 56 14.47 11.22 1.06
C PRO A 56 14.53 10.25 2.25
N HIS A 57 15.32 10.58 3.27
CA HIS A 57 15.42 9.76 4.48
C HIS A 57 14.10 9.63 5.26
N HIS A 58 13.18 10.59 5.13
CA HIS A 58 11.87 10.49 5.77
C HIS A 58 10.99 9.42 5.11
N LEU A 59 11.00 9.30 3.78
CA LEU A 59 10.25 8.23 3.10
C LEU A 59 10.86 6.86 3.35
N ARG A 60 12.20 6.79 3.41
CA ARG A 60 12.92 5.59 3.85
C ARG A 60 12.49 5.18 5.26
N ALA A 61 12.50 6.12 6.22
CA ALA A 61 12.07 5.85 7.59
C ALA A 61 10.60 5.39 7.66
N ILE A 62 9.70 5.93 6.81
CA ILE A 62 8.32 5.44 6.73
C ILE A 62 8.26 3.97 6.30
N SER A 63 9.05 3.58 5.29
CA SER A 63 9.13 2.18 4.85
C SER A 63 9.71 1.27 5.93
N GLU A 64 10.80 1.68 6.58
CA GLU A 64 11.50 0.90 7.62
C GLU A 64 10.70 0.76 8.93
N THR A 65 9.81 1.70 9.23
CA THR A 65 9.02 1.69 10.48
C THR A 65 7.57 1.28 10.27
N ASP A 66 7.17 0.93 9.05
CA ASP A 66 5.80 0.46 8.79
C ASP A 66 5.64 -1.00 9.24
N PRO A 67 4.85 -1.29 10.29
CA PRO A 67 4.73 -2.64 10.83
C PRO A 67 3.99 -3.60 9.88
N LYS A 68 3.31 -3.06 8.85
CA LYS A 68 2.59 -3.87 7.86
C LYS A 68 3.39 -4.06 6.57
N GLY A 69 4.63 -3.55 6.50
CA GLY A 69 5.48 -3.64 5.32
C GLY A 69 4.84 -3.06 4.06
N ARG A 70 4.01 -2.01 4.19
CA ARG A 70 3.21 -1.40 3.10
C ARG A 70 4.05 -0.81 1.98
N TYR A 71 5.28 -0.44 2.28
CA TYR A 71 6.15 0.30 1.38
C TYR A 71 7.53 -0.33 1.33
N GLU A 72 8.13 -0.27 0.16
CA GLU A 72 9.49 -0.70 -0.09
C GLU A 72 10.28 0.46 -0.70
N VAL A 73 11.55 0.60 -0.29
CA VAL A 73 12.48 1.58 -0.85
C VAL A 73 13.75 0.87 -1.33
N ARG A 74 14.03 0.96 -2.64
CA ARG A 74 15.27 0.44 -3.27
C ARG A 74 16.02 1.59 -3.93
N GLY A 75 17.22 1.90 -3.45
CA GLY A 75 17.98 3.06 -3.93
C GLY A 75 17.20 4.37 -3.75
N ASN A 76 16.85 5.01 -4.86
CA ASN A 76 16.04 6.24 -4.91
C ASN A 76 14.58 5.99 -5.35
N MET A 77 14.14 4.74 -5.42
CA MET A 77 12.77 4.38 -5.82
C MET A 77 11.96 3.95 -4.60
N MET A 78 10.66 4.25 -4.61
CA MET A 78 9.69 3.80 -3.62
C MET A 78 8.45 3.23 -4.29
N ARG A 79 7.87 2.18 -3.70
CA ARG A 79 6.59 1.60 -4.13
C ARG A 79 5.74 1.18 -2.93
N ALA A 80 4.46 0.92 -3.18
CA ALA A 80 3.67 0.09 -2.27
C ALA A 80 3.91 -1.39 -2.57
N THR A 81 3.86 -2.24 -1.55
CA THR A 81 4.04 -3.70 -1.69
C THR A 81 2.73 -4.44 -1.95
N TYR A 82 1.59 -3.78 -1.75
CA TYR A 82 0.26 -4.32 -1.98
C TYR A 82 -0.77 -3.19 -2.03
N GLY A 83 -2.02 -3.51 -2.38
CA GLY A 83 -3.14 -2.57 -2.29
C GLY A 83 -3.41 -1.76 -3.56
N HIS A 84 -2.75 -2.06 -4.68
CA HIS A 84 -2.95 -1.33 -5.93
C HIS A 84 -4.38 -1.51 -6.47
N THR A 85 -4.92 -0.45 -7.06
CA THR A 85 -6.16 -0.47 -7.87
C THR A 85 -5.87 -0.23 -9.35
N VAL A 86 -4.61 0.02 -9.69
CA VAL A 86 -4.12 0.13 -11.06
C VAL A 86 -3.49 -1.19 -11.49
N GLU A 87 -3.35 -1.38 -12.79
CA GLU A 87 -2.64 -2.53 -13.35
C GLU A 87 -1.18 -2.53 -12.90
N ILE A 88 -0.71 -3.67 -12.39
CA ILE A 88 0.61 -3.81 -11.80
C ILE A 88 1.09 -5.26 -11.95
N GLU A 89 2.39 -5.45 -12.11
CA GLU A 89 3.08 -6.73 -12.06
C GLU A 89 4.17 -6.64 -11.00
N LEU A 90 3.85 -6.98 -9.75
CA LEU A 90 4.85 -6.84 -8.67
C LEU A 90 5.87 -7.99 -8.71
N ASP A 91 7.16 -7.66 -8.74
CA ASP A 91 8.30 -8.57 -8.58
C ASP A 91 8.55 -8.96 -7.11
N LEU A 92 7.51 -9.37 -6.37
CA LEU A 92 7.66 -9.79 -4.97
C LEU A 92 8.29 -11.19 -4.85
N PRO A 93 9.06 -11.45 -3.77
CA PRO A 93 9.57 -12.79 -3.49
C PRO A 93 8.43 -13.81 -3.36
N THR A 94 8.64 -14.98 -3.95
CA THR A 94 7.71 -16.13 -3.89
C THR A 94 8.21 -17.25 -2.98
N SER A 95 9.28 -17.02 -2.22
CA SER A 95 9.81 -17.94 -1.21
C SER A 95 9.14 -17.74 0.15
N ASP A 96 9.27 -18.74 1.03
CA ASP A 96 8.87 -18.66 2.44
C ASP A 96 7.38 -18.30 2.68
N ILE A 97 6.52 -18.60 1.70
CA ILE A 97 5.07 -18.45 1.81
C ILE A 97 4.54 -19.55 2.74
N PRO A 98 3.78 -19.24 3.80
CA PRO A 98 3.18 -20.25 4.66
C PRO A 98 2.23 -21.18 3.90
N ASP A 99 2.18 -22.46 4.32
CA ASP A 99 1.27 -23.47 3.75
C ASP A 99 -0.22 -23.10 3.88
N SER A 100 -0.55 -22.18 4.79
CA SER A 100 -1.91 -21.71 5.02
C SER A 100 -1.94 -20.20 5.18
N LEU A 101 -2.86 -19.58 4.45
CA LEU A 101 -3.14 -18.15 4.48
C LEU A 101 -4.62 -17.91 4.78
N TYR A 102 -4.94 -16.70 5.24
CA TYR A 102 -6.26 -16.37 5.75
C TYR A 102 -6.86 -15.19 4.99
N TYR A 103 -8.10 -15.34 4.55
CA TYR A 103 -8.90 -14.28 3.98
C TYR A 103 -10.03 -13.93 4.96
N PRO A 104 -10.17 -12.67 5.38
CA PRO A 104 -11.31 -12.27 6.20
C PRO A 104 -12.59 -12.26 5.37
N CYS A 105 -13.66 -12.86 5.90
CA CYS A 105 -15.00 -12.79 5.31
C CYS A 105 -16.07 -12.71 6.40
N ASP A 106 -17.23 -12.17 6.03
CA ASP A 106 -18.42 -12.25 6.88
C ASP A 106 -19.01 -13.67 6.81
N PRO A 107 -19.55 -14.23 7.92
CA PRO A 107 -20.22 -15.52 7.90
C PRO A 107 -21.31 -15.65 6.82
N GLU A 108 -22.00 -14.55 6.49
CA GLU A 108 -23.03 -14.53 5.44
C GLU A 108 -22.43 -14.69 4.03
N GLU A 109 -21.19 -14.24 3.82
CA GLU A 109 -20.49 -14.33 2.53
C GLU A 109 -19.72 -15.65 2.37
N ALA A 110 -19.43 -16.35 3.47
CA ALA A 110 -18.56 -17.52 3.48
C ALA A 110 -19.04 -18.62 2.52
N GLY A 111 -20.36 -18.87 2.44
CA GLY A 111 -20.93 -19.83 1.50
C GLY A 111 -20.61 -19.51 0.04
N ASN A 112 -20.81 -18.25 -0.35
CA ASN A 112 -20.52 -17.79 -1.71
C ASN A 112 -19.03 -17.85 -2.04
N LEU A 113 -18.16 -17.50 -1.08
CA LEU A 113 -16.71 -17.54 -1.28
C LEU A 113 -16.19 -18.98 -1.44
N LEU A 114 -16.80 -19.94 -0.76
CA LEU A 114 -16.46 -21.36 -0.90
C LEU A 114 -16.90 -21.92 -2.27
N GLU A 115 -18.02 -21.44 -2.80
CA GLU A 115 -18.54 -21.89 -4.10
C GLU A 115 -17.83 -21.25 -5.29
N VAL A 116 -17.62 -19.93 -5.24
CA VAL A 116 -17.15 -19.13 -6.39
C VAL A 116 -15.66 -18.81 -6.32
N GLY A 117 -15.05 -18.94 -5.14
CA GLY A 117 -13.68 -18.52 -4.86
C GLY A 117 -13.55 -17.02 -4.58
N ILE A 118 -12.35 -16.61 -4.15
CA ILE A 118 -12.05 -15.22 -3.76
C ILE A 118 -11.62 -14.42 -4.98
N LYS A 119 -12.23 -13.25 -5.18
CA LYS A 119 -11.89 -12.31 -6.26
C LYS A 119 -11.27 -11.02 -5.70
N PRO A 120 -10.41 -10.34 -6.47
CA PRO A 120 -9.85 -9.08 -6.04
C PRO A 120 -10.93 -7.98 -6.09
N ALA A 121 -11.47 -7.61 -4.93
CA ALA A 121 -12.56 -6.65 -4.78
C ALA A 121 -12.13 -5.21 -5.11
N GLY A 122 -12.00 -4.89 -6.40
CA GLY A 122 -11.57 -3.57 -6.88
C GLY A 122 -10.08 -3.29 -6.70
N ARG A 123 -9.28 -4.33 -6.41
CA ARG A 123 -7.82 -4.28 -6.31
C ARG A 123 -7.20 -5.04 -7.50
N ALA A 124 -5.90 -4.89 -7.70
CA ALA A 124 -5.18 -5.67 -8.70
C ALA A 124 -5.07 -7.16 -8.31
N HIS A 125 -4.93 -7.45 -7.01
CA HIS A 125 -4.77 -8.81 -6.49
C HIS A 125 -5.59 -9.06 -5.22
N VAL A 126 -5.85 -10.34 -4.93
CA VAL A 126 -6.41 -10.80 -3.65
C VAL A 126 -5.33 -10.64 -2.57
N HIS A 127 -5.70 -10.03 -1.44
CA HIS A 127 -4.79 -9.93 -0.30
C HIS A 127 -5.14 -10.98 0.75
N LEU A 128 -4.16 -11.79 1.09
CA LEU A 128 -4.24 -12.81 2.12
C LEU A 128 -3.35 -12.43 3.30
N SER A 129 -3.74 -12.89 4.48
CA SER A 129 -3.00 -12.67 5.72
C SER A 129 -2.27 -13.93 6.15
N ALA A 130 -1.04 -13.79 6.65
CA ALA A 130 -0.24 -14.93 7.12
C ALA A 130 -0.79 -15.58 8.40
N ASN A 131 -1.63 -14.87 9.16
CA ASN A 131 -2.27 -15.44 10.36
C ASN A 131 -3.69 -14.88 10.58
N MET A 132 -4.49 -15.64 11.33
CA MET A 132 -5.88 -15.31 11.64
C MET A 132 -6.05 -13.94 12.32
N ARG A 133 -5.13 -13.55 13.21
CA ARG A 133 -5.21 -12.26 13.92
C ARG A 133 -5.11 -11.09 12.93
N THR A 134 -4.13 -11.14 12.02
CA THR A 134 -3.96 -10.14 10.97
C THR A 134 -5.13 -10.11 9.99
N ALA A 135 -5.69 -11.28 9.65
CA ALA A 135 -6.89 -11.38 8.83
C ALA A 135 -8.09 -10.71 9.52
N ALA A 136 -8.32 -11.01 10.80
CA ALA A 136 -9.40 -10.40 11.57
C ALA A 136 -9.26 -8.87 11.69
N GLU A 137 -8.05 -8.35 11.84
CA GLU A 137 -7.80 -6.90 11.82
C GLU A 137 -8.11 -6.29 10.44
N ALA A 138 -7.70 -6.95 9.36
CA ALA A 138 -8.03 -6.53 8.00
C ALA A 138 -9.54 -6.53 7.74
N GLY A 139 -10.27 -7.53 8.24
CA GLY A 139 -11.74 -7.62 8.12
C GLY A 139 -12.48 -6.44 8.76
N ARG A 140 -11.96 -5.84 9.84
CA ARG A 140 -12.58 -4.67 10.49
C ARG A 140 -12.65 -3.44 9.59
N VAL A 141 -11.71 -3.32 8.66
CA VAL A 141 -11.64 -2.20 7.71
C VAL A 141 -12.15 -2.58 6.32
N HIS A 142 -12.49 -3.85 6.10
CA HIS A 142 -13.01 -4.37 4.83
C HIS A 142 -14.51 -4.10 4.63
N ARG A 143 -15.18 -3.46 5.61
CA ARG A 143 -16.55 -2.97 5.44
C ARG A 143 -16.55 -1.71 4.57
N ALA A 144 -16.68 -1.90 3.26
CA ALA A 144 -17.06 -0.88 2.29
C ALA A 144 -17.89 -1.51 1.19
#